data_AF-B1XKH8-F1
#
_entry.id   AF-B1XKH8-F1
#
_cell.length_a   1.000
_cell.length_b   1.000
_cell.length_c   1.000
_cell.angle_alpha   90.00
_cell.angle_beta   90.00
_cell.angle_gamma   90.00
#
_symmetry.space_group_name_H-M   'P 1'
#
loop_
_entity.id
_entity.type
_entity.pdbx_description
1 polymer ?
#
loop_
_entity_poly.entity_id
_entity_poly.type
_entity_poly.pdbx_seq_one_letter_code
_entity_poly.pdbx_strand_id
1 'polypeptide(L)'
;MFINLLIFCGVVAIAFGLFRVGLPRCKTFKNFTQRFFPAVVVLMVVLGINLAIAYQTQQQIQRTVALEPTTTFRNLQEIEAEELVVVVAVASPDNPVRGRDNEYLAYVDDNGLWTPRKILFDLDDTQIAIDDETYEPRNWPLDRNLRFLNPRQQVVIVGKKEIINAPVGPEPEAGNHSIQSEIIFAGSHQAFLQDLQRRIWGPRIMVGLNAFALGAIALSTLVAAFRVTGRKLPQDAQETPNF
;
A
#
# COMPACT_ATOMS: atom_id res chain seq x y z
N MET A 1 7.24 -1.32 -0.43
CA MET A 1 7.59 -2.55 0.32
C MET A 1 9.09 -2.78 0.47
N PHE A 2 9.90 -2.58 -0.57
CA PHE A 2 11.37 -2.72 -0.48
C PHE A 2 12.00 -1.89 0.66
N ILE A 3 11.60 -0.63 0.81
CA ILE A 3 12.07 0.24 1.90
C ILE A 3 11.73 -0.33 3.27
N ASN A 4 10.50 -0.81 3.50
CA ASN A 4 10.11 -1.42 4.78
C ASN A 4 10.94 -2.67 5.11
N LEU A 5 11.31 -3.45 4.09
CA LEU A 5 12.17 -4.62 4.25
C LEU A 5 13.61 -4.19 4.64
N LEU A 6 14.16 -3.17 3.98
CA LEU A 6 15.47 -2.63 4.33
C LEU A 6 15.51 -2.07 5.75
N ILE A 7 14.48 -1.32 6.16
CA ILE A 7 14.35 -0.81 7.52
C ILE A 7 14.33 -1.97 8.52
N PHE A 8 13.51 -2.99 8.27
CA PHE A 8 13.43 -4.17 9.12
C PHE A 8 14.79 -4.87 9.27
N CYS A 9 15.45 -5.21 8.15
CA CYS A 9 16.74 -5.88 8.17
C CYS A 9 17.82 -5.05 8.88
N GLY A 10 17.85 -3.75 8.62
CA GLY A 10 18.78 -2.82 9.27
C GLY A 10 18.58 -2.76 10.78
N VAL A 11 17.33 -2.63 11.25
CA VAL A 11 17.05 -2.61 12.69
C VAL A 11 17.39 -3.94 13.35
N VAL A 12 17.05 -5.07 12.75
CA VAL A 12 17.38 -6.39 13.30
C VAL A 12 18.90 -6.58 13.40
N ALA A 13 19.67 -6.14 12.40
CA ALA A 13 21.13 -6.21 12.44
C ALA A 13 21.72 -5.35 13.56
N ILE A 14 21.23 -4.11 13.73
CA ILE A 14 21.68 -3.21 14.81
C ILE A 14 21.28 -3.78 16.18
N ALA A 15 20.06 -4.28 16.33
CA ALA A 15 19.59 -4.94 17.55
C ALA A 15 20.48 -6.12 17.91
N PHE A 16 20.79 -6.99 16.95
CA PHE A 16 21.70 -8.12 17.15
C PHE A 16 23.08 -7.67 17.65
N GLY A 17 23.66 -6.64 17.03
CA GLY A 17 24.93 -6.05 17.47
C GLY A 17 24.87 -5.48 18.89
N LEU A 18 23.79 -4.76 19.22
CA LEU A 18 23.56 -4.22 20.56
C LEU A 18 23.46 -5.33 21.61
N PHE A 19 22.63 -6.35 21.39
CA PHE A 19 22.46 -7.44 22.36
C PHE A 19 23.69 -8.33 22.50
N ARG A 20 24.43 -8.58 21.41
CA ARG A 20 25.61 -9.45 21.44
C ARG A 20 26.86 -8.77 21.98
N VAL A 21 27.09 -7.49 21.64
CA VAL A 21 28.34 -6.78 21.96
C VAL A 21 28.13 -5.63 22.94
N GLY A 22 27.01 -4.90 22.82
CA GLY A 22 26.70 -3.76 23.68
C GLY A 22 26.27 -4.18 25.09
N LEU A 23 25.38 -5.16 25.21
CA LEU A 23 24.85 -5.61 26.50
C LEU A 23 25.93 -6.11 27.48
N PRO A 24 26.91 -6.96 27.07
CA PRO A 24 27.97 -7.43 27.98
C PRO A 24 28.85 -6.31 28.54
N ARG A 25 28.91 -5.14 27.88
CA ARG A 25 29.67 -3.98 28.36
C ARG A 25 28.93 -3.21 29.47
N CYS A 26 27.64 -3.45 29.66
CA CYS A 26 26.82 -2.79 30.66
C CYS A 26 26.87 -3.55 32.00
N LYS A 27 27.85 -3.24 32.85
CA LYS A 27 28.03 -3.92 34.16
C LYS A 27 27.11 -3.43 35.28
N THR A 28 26.42 -2.30 35.10
CA THR A 28 25.57 -1.70 36.14
C THR A 28 24.23 -1.26 35.56
N PHE A 29 23.20 -1.24 36.41
CA PHE A 29 21.86 -0.79 36.00
C PHE A 29 21.87 0.65 35.48
N LYS A 30 22.67 1.54 36.09
CA LYS A 30 22.86 2.92 35.63
C LYS A 30 23.41 2.98 34.20
N ASN A 31 24.42 2.16 33.87
CA ASN A 31 24.98 2.13 32.52
C ASN A 31 23.99 1.52 31.52
N PHE A 32 23.22 0.50 31.94
CA PHE A 32 22.16 -0.09 31.13
C PHE A 32 21.08 0.95 30.79
N THR A 33 20.54 1.67 31.77
CA THR A 33 19.47 2.66 31.55
C THR A 33 19.94 3.90 30.79
N GLN A 34 21.20 4.31 30.94
CA GLN A 34 21.72 5.51 30.28
C GLN A 34 22.25 5.27 28.87
N ARG A 35 22.77 4.06 28.56
CA ARG A 35 23.47 3.80 27.29
C ARG A 35 22.80 2.73 26.43
N PHE A 36 22.25 1.68 27.04
CA PHE A 36 21.68 0.56 26.30
C PHE A 36 20.19 0.76 26.03
N PHE A 37 19.42 1.06 27.08
CA PHE A 37 17.97 1.22 27.00
C PHE A 37 17.52 2.29 25.99
N PRO A 38 18.13 3.50 25.91
CA PRO A 38 17.71 4.51 24.95
C PRO A 38 17.91 4.06 23.51
N ALA A 39 19.00 3.36 23.21
CA ALA A 39 19.25 2.81 21.88
C ALA A 39 18.18 1.78 21.49
N VAL A 40 17.80 0.90 22.42
CA VAL A 40 16.71 -0.06 22.21
C VAL A 40 15.38 0.64 21.97
N VAL A 41 15.05 1.67 22.75
CA VAL A 41 13.81 2.44 22.59
C VAL A 41 13.73 3.05 21.19
N VAL A 42 14.83 3.63 20.68
CA VAL A 42 14.88 4.14 19.30
C VAL A 42 14.60 3.04 18.28
N LEU A 43 15.22 1.86 18.42
CA LEU A 43 14.96 0.73 17.52
C LEU A 43 13.50 0.28 17.57
N MET A 44 12.90 0.25 18.76
CA MET A 44 11.48 -0.10 18.93
C MET A 44 10.57 0.93 18.28
N VAL A 45 10.87 2.23 18.38
CA VAL A 45 10.09 3.29 17.71
C VAL A 45 10.18 3.13 16.20
N VAL A 46 11.38 2.92 15.64
CA VAL A 46 11.57 2.74 14.20
C VAL A 46 10.82 1.50 13.69
N LEU A 47 10.91 0.36 14.39
CA LEU A 47 10.13 -0.84 14.05
C LEU A 47 8.63 -0.62 14.20
N GLY A 48 8.19 0.16 15.20
CA GLY A 48 6.78 0.51 15.40
C GLY A 48 6.23 1.33 14.24
N ILE A 49 6.99 2.30 13.75
CA ILE A 49 6.62 3.08 12.54
C ILE A 49 6.59 2.15 11.32
N ASN A 50 7.59 1.28 11.15
CA ASN A 50 7.64 0.33 10.04
C ASN A 50 6.45 -0.65 10.05
N LEU A 51 6.05 -1.11 11.24
CA LEU A 51 4.85 -1.91 11.48
C LEU A 51 3.59 -1.14 11.08
N ALA A 52 3.45 0.11 11.52
CA ALA A 52 2.29 0.95 11.23
C ALA A 52 2.11 1.15 9.72
N ILE A 53 3.20 1.43 8.98
CA ILE A 53 3.18 1.58 7.51
C ILE A 53 2.73 0.27 6.83
N ALA A 54 3.30 -0.87 7.24
CA ALA A 54 2.94 -2.17 6.68
C ALA A 54 1.47 -2.51 6.98
N TYR A 55 1.01 -2.24 8.19
CA TYR A 55 -0.37 -2.44 8.60
C TYR A 55 -1.34 -1.53 7.85
N GLN A 56 -1.03 -0.25 7.69
CA GLN A 56 -1.82 0.69 6.91
C GLN A 56 -1.94 0.23 5.45
N THR A 57 -0.83 -0.20 4.84
CA THR A 57 -0.84 -0.74 3.46
C THR A 57 -1.72 -1.98 3.36
N GLN A 58 -1.64 -2.89 4.33
CA GLN A 58 -2.49 -4.07 4.40
C GLN A 58 -3.97 -3.68 4.48
N GLN A 59 -4.32 -2.74 5.37
CA GLN A 59 -5.69 -2.27 5.58
C GLN A 59 -6.25 -1.59 4.33
N GLN A 60 -5.46 -0.77 3.63
CA GLN A 60 -5.88 -0.16 2.37
C GLN A 60 -6.23 -1.23 1.33
N ILE A 61 -5.36 -2.22 1.12
CA ILE A 61 -5.63 -3.32 0.18
C ILE A 61 -6.90 -4.09 0.60
N GLN A 62 -7.08 -4.37 1.90
CA GLN A 62 -8.27 -5.08 2.40
C GLN A 62 -9.56 -4.29 2.18
N ARG A 63 -9.52 -2.98 2.41
CA ARG A 63 -10.64 -2.08 2.14
C ARG A 63 -10.98 -2.07 0.65
N THR A 64 -9.99 -1.92 -0.23
CA THR A 64 -10.22 -1.94 -1.68
C THR A 64 -10.83 -3.26 -2.15
N VAL A 65 -10.39 -4.40 -1.62
CA VAL A 65 -10.96 -5.73 -1.95
C VAL A 65 -12.42 -5.87 -1.50
N ALA A 66 -12.81 -5.17 -0.42
CA ALA A 66 -14.16 -5.25 0.13
C ALA A 66 -15.17 -4.31 -0.55
N LEU A 67 -14.70 -3.40 -1.42
CA LEU A 67 -15.58 -2.48 -2.15
C LEU A 67 -16.29 -3.22 -3.28
N GLU A 68 -17.59 -2.97 -3.42
CA GLU A 68 -18.35 -3.45 -4.56
C GLU A 68 -18.01 -2.60 -5.80
N PRO A 69 -17.77 -3.25 -6.96
CA PRO A 69 -17.46 -2.54 -8.19
C PRO A 69 -18.70 -1.81 -8.70
N THR A 70 -18.52 -0.54 -9.05
CA THR A 70 -19.54 0.27 -9.71
C THR A 70 -19.32 0.28 -11.22
N THR A 71 -20.35 -0.02 -12.00
CA THR A 71 -20.29 -0.01 -13.48
C THR A 71 -21.16 1.08 -14.11
N THR A 72 -22.03 1.73 -13.32
CA THR A 72 -22.93 2.79 -13.77
C THR A 72 -22.61 4.09 -13.05
N PHE A 73 -22.84 5.19 -13.73
CA PHE A 73 -22.73 6.52 -13.16
C PHE A 73 -23.80 6.80 -12.13
N ARG A 74 -25.02 6.26 -12.31
CA ARG A 74 -26.08 6.36 -11.28
C ARG A 74 -25.60 5.84 -9.92
N ASN A 75 -24.98 4.66 -9.90
CA ASN A 75 -24.46 4.09 -8.65
C ASN A 75 -23.32 4.95 -8.09
N LEU A 76 -22.46 5.49 -8.96
CA LEU A 76 -21.38 6.39 -8.54
C LEU A 76 -21.93 7.70 -7.92
N GLN A 77 -23.06 8.21 -8.40
CA GLN A 77 -23.70 9.41 -7.86
C GLN A 77 -24.21 9.21 -6.43
N GLU A 78 -24.64 8.01 -6.08
CA GLU A 78 -25.16 7.66 -4.74
C GLU A 78 -24.07 7.58 -3.67
N ILE A 79 -22.81 7.36 -4.06
CA ILE A 79 -21.66 7.28 -3.13
C ILE A 79 -21.29 8.67 -2.59
N GLU A 80 -20.85 8.79 -1.34
CA GLU A 80 -20.46 10.09 -0.80
C GLU A 80 -19.13 10.59 -1.42
N ALA A 81 -18.94 11.92 -1.47
CA ALA A 81 -17.66 12.48 -1.94
C ALA A 81 -16.52 12.10 -0.98
N GLU A 82 -15.28 12.03 -1.49
CA GLU A 82 -14.07 11.59 -0.78
C GLU A 82 -14.04 10.11 -0.38
N GLU A 83 -15.12 9.36 -0.61
CA GLU A 83 -15.13 7.92 -0.37
C GLU A 83 -14.32 7.18 -1.44
N LEU A 84 -13.66 6.11 -0.99
CA LEU A 84 -12.91 5.22 -1.87
C LEU A 84 -13.89 4.40 -2.70
N VAL A 85 -13.71 4.43 -4.02
CA VAL A 85 -14.56 3.72 -4.98
C VAL A 85 -13.75 2.80 -5.88
N VAL A 86 -14.38 1.73 -6.33
CA VAL A 86 -13.87 0.84 -7.37
C VAL A 86 -14.84 0.93 -8.54
N VAL A 87 -14.37 1.42 -9.68
CA VAL A 87 -15.16 1.57 -10.89
C VAL A 87 -14.66 0.60 -11.95
N VAL A 88 -15.58 -0.16 -12.56
CA VAL A 88 -15.28 -1.02 -13.69
C VAL A 88 -15.79 -0.31 -14.93
N ALA A 89 -14.88 -0.02 -15.85
CA ALA A 89 -15.17 0.73 -17.05
C ALA A 89 -14.44 0.14 -18.25
N VAL A 90 -14.71 0.67 -19.42
CA VAL A 90 -14.07 0.29 -20.68
C VAL A 90 -13.33 1.50 -21.23
N ALA A 91 -12.07 1.34 -21.66
CA ALA A 91 -11.32 2.41 -22.30
C ALA A 91 -12.03 2.86 -23.59
N SER A 92 -12.52 4.10 -23.61
CA SER A 92 -13.43 4.55 -24.65
C SER A 92 -12.75 4.64 -26.02
N PRO A 93 -13.36 4.17 -27.12
CA PRO A 93 -12.82 4.37 -28.47
C PRO A 93 -12.73 5.85 -28.88
N ASP A 94 -13.40 6.76 -28.18
CA ASP A 94 -13.39 8.20 -28.47
C ASP A 94 -12.10 8.91 -28.01
N ASN A 95 -11.27 8.21 -27.24
CA ASN A 95 -9.97 8.72 -26.86
C ASN A 95 -9.03 8.88 -28.07
N PRO A 96 -8.13 9.88 -28.04
CA PRO A 96 -7.17 10.07 -29.12
C PRO A 96 -6.20 8.89 -29.20
N VAL A 97 -6.21 8.19 -30.33
CA VAL A 97 -5.36 7.02 -30.56
C VAL A 97 -4.01 7.43 -31.16
N ARG A 98 -2.90 6.90 -30.64
CA ARG A 98 -1.55 7.01 -31.24
C ARG A 98 -0.77 5.70 -31.09
N GLY A 99 -0.16 5.26 -32.18
CA GLY A 99 0.72 4.08 -32.27
C GLY A 99 1.13 3.89 -33.74
N ARG A 100 2.07 2.98 -34.05
CA ARG A 100 2.51 2.76 -35.44
C ARG A 100 1.35 2.37 -36.38
N ASP A 101 0.30 1.78 -35.81
CA ASP A 101 -0.92 1.31 -36.48
C ASP A 101 -2.22 1.91 -35.88
N ASN A 102 -2.15 3.04 -35.13
CA ASN A 102 -3.28 3.60 -34.37
C ASN A 102 -3.92 2.58 -33.40
N GLU A 103 -3.11 1.91 -32.59
CA GLU A 103 -3.60 0.84 -31.69
C GLU A 103 -3.71 1.26 -30.22
N TYR A 104 -3.04 2.35 -29.79
CA TYR A 104 -2.92 2.68 -28.37
C TYR A 104 -3.63 3.98 -28.00
N LEU A 105 -4.40 3.91 -26.92
CA LEU A 105 -5.34 4.94 -26.47
C LEU A 105 -4.69 5.99 -25.54
N ALA A 106 -3.66 5.58 -24.80
CA ALA A 106 -2.84 6.42 -23.95
C ALA A 106 -1.48 5.72 -23.81
N TYR A 107 -0.37 6.48 -23.73
CA TYR A 107 0.91 5.91 -23.33
C TYR A 107 1.66 6.79 -22.35
N VAL A 108 2.44 6.21 -21.44
CA VAL A 108 3.40 6.98 -20.62
C VAL A 108 4.79 6.66 -21.16
N ASP A 109 5.52 7.66 -21.64
CA ASP A 109 6.94 7.49 -21.99
C ASP A 109 7.85 7.67 -20.79
N ASP A 110 9.12 7.26 -20.92
CA ASP A 110 10.13 7.35 -19.86
C ASP A 110 10.39 8.81 -19.38
N ASN A 111 9.84 9.82 -20.08
CA ASN A 111 9.94 11.25 -19.76
C ASN A 111 8.57 11.90 -19.41
N GLY A 112 7.48 11.13 -19.31
CA GLY A 112 6.13 11.64 -19.02
C GLY A 112 5.51 12.53 -20.11
N LEU A 113 5.93 12.41 -21.37
CA LEU A 113 5.77 13.47 -22.38
C LEU A 113 4.51 13.39 -23.27
N TRP A 114 3.72 12.30 -23.22
CA TRP A 114 2.43 12.31 -23.92
C TRP A 114 1.41 11.32 -23.36
N THR A 115 0.59 11.79 -22.45
CA THR A 115 -0.72 11.20 -22.15
C THR A 115 -1.78 12.23 -22.52
N PRO A 116 -2.94 11.83 -23.07
CA PRO A 116 -4.02 12.79 -23.28
C PRO A 116 -4.40 13.40 -21.93
N ARG A 117 -4.59 14.73 -21.87
CA ARG A 117 -4.93 15.46 -20.64
C ARG A 117 -6.09 14.81 -19.85
N LYS A 118 -6.98 14.15 -20.58
CA LYS A 118 -8.11 13.38 -20.08
C LYS A 118 -8.16 12.03 -20.78
N ILE A 119 -8.36 10.97 -20.02
CA ILE A 119 -8.70 9.64 -20.54
C ILE A 119 -10.18 9.39 -20.29
N LEU A 120 -10.90 9.07 -21.36
CA LEU A 120 -12.32 8.76 -21.38
C LEU A 120 -12.54 7.27 -21.10
N PHE A 121 -13.49 6.95 -20.23
CA PHE A 121 -13.88 5.60 -19.92
C PHE A 121 -15.40 5.47 -20.03
N ASP A 122 -15.84 4.48 -20.79
CA ASP A 122 -17.25 4.16 -20.94
C ASP A 122 -17.71 3.32 -19.74
N LEU A 123 -18.76 3.79 -19.09
CA LEU A 123 -19.59 3.05 -18.13
C LEU A 123 -20.80 2.46 -18.87
N ASP A 124 -21.62 1.68 -18.17
CA ASP A 124 -22.81 1.05 -18.77
C ASP A 124 -23.86 2.07 -19.24
N ASP A 125 -23.90 3.26 -18.63
CA ASP A 125 -24.93 4.30 -18.83
C ASP A 125 -24.40 5.66 -19.30
N THR A 126 -23.09 5.93 -19.22
CA THR A 126 -22.48 7.19 -19.66
C THR A 126 -20.97 7.04 -19.84
N GLN A 127 -20.27 8.13 -20.16
CA GLN A 127 -18.82 8.21 -20.20
C GLN A 127 -18.30 9.09 -19.06
N ILE A 128 -17.18 8.69 -18.45
CA ILE A 128 -16.46 9.48 -17.46
C ILE A 128 -15.08 9.87 -17.99
N ALA A 129 -14.56 11.01 -17.53
CA ALA A 129 -13.20 11.44 -17.82
C ALA A 129 -12.35 11.44 -16.56
N ILE A 130 -11.12 10.94 -16.70
CA ILE A 130 -10.10 10.93 -15.66
C ILE A 130 -8.96 11.83 -16.13
N ASP A 131 -8.58 12.79 -15.30
CA ASP A 131 -7.44 13.67 -15.56
C ASP A 131 -6.11 12.94 -15.34
N ASP A 132 -5.12 13.29 -16.17
CA ASP A 132 -3.89 12.51 -16.30
C ASP A 132 -2.90 12.62 -15.13
N GLU A 133 -3.08 13.60 -14.26
CA GLU A 133 -2.02 13.98 -13.32
C GLU A 133 -1.95 13.12 -12.05
N THR A 134 -2.93 12.22 -11.80
CA THR A 134 -3.09 11.61 -10.46
C THR A 134 -3.01 10.08 -10.40
N TYR A 135 -2.94 9.36 -11.53
CA TYR A 135 -3.11 7.90 -11.51
C TYR A 135 -1.81 7.10 -11.65
N GLU A 136 -1.76 5.96 -10.95
CA GLU A 136 -0.71 4.95 -11.12
C GLU A 136 -1.20 3.85 -12.10
N PRO A 137 -0.58 3.71 -13.30
CA PRO A 137 -0.96 2.66 -14.25
C PRO A 137 -0.51 1.29 -13.75
N ARG A 138 -1.43 0.32 -13.68
CA ARG A 138 -1.15 -1.04 -13.21
C ARG A 138 -1.56 -2.09 -14.22
N ASN A 139 -0.66 -3.05 -14.47
CA ASN A 139 -0.86 -4.15 -15.42
C ASN A 139 -1.09 -3.68 -16.87
N TRP A 140 -0.70 -2.45 -17.19
CA TRP A 140 -0.75 -1.95 -18.56
C TRP A 140 0.30 -2.69 -19.38
N PRO A 141 -0.04 -3.20 -20.58
CA PRO A 141 0.94 -3.76 -21.50
C PRO A 141 2.05 -2.76 -21.83
N LEU A 142 3.22 -3.29 -22.19
CA LEU A 142 4.41 -2.52 -22.53
C LEU A 142 4.76 -2.72 -24.01
N ASP A 143 4.92 -1.62 -24.74
CA ASP A 143 5.55 -1.60 -26.06
C ASP A 143 6.73 -0.62 -26.04
N ARG A 144 7.96 -1.10 -26.23
CA ARG A 144 9.19 -0.26 -26.23
C ARG A 144 9.29 0.70 -25.04
N ASN A 145 9.05 0.18 -23.82
CA ASN A 145 8.98 0.91 -22.54
C ASN A 145 7.75 1.81 -22.35
N LEU A 146 6.89 1.94 -23.36
CA LEU A 146 5.64 2.70 -23.25
C LEU A 146 4.56 1.80 -22.66
N ARG A 147 3.98 2.21 -21.53
CA ARG A 147 2.78 1.55 -20.98
C ARG A 147 1.56 2.04 -21.69
N PHE A 148 0.67 1.17 -22.17
CA PHE A 148 -0.52 1.60 -22.91
C PHE A 148 -1.82 0.92 -22.49
N LEU A 149 -2.94 1.53 -22.89
CA LEU A 149 -4.26 0.90 -22.90
C LEU A 149 -4.74 0.74 -24.35
N ASN A 150 -5.40 -0.36 -24.64
CA ASN A 150 -6.06 -0.58 -25.92
C ASN A 150 -7.49 -0.02 -25.90
N PRO A 151 -8.02 0.45 -27.05
CA PRO A 151 -9.43 0.74 -27.20
C PRO A 151 -10.29 -0.46 -26.79
N ARG A 152 -11.41 -0.21 -26.11
CA ARG A 152 -12.36 -1.23 -25.62
C ARG A 152 -11.78 -2.19 -24.57
N GLN A 153 -10.59 -1.91 -24.05
CA GLN A 153 -10.02 -2.70 -22.97
C GLN A 153 -10.78 -2.44 -21.68
N GLN A 154 -11.21 -3.50 -21.01
CA GLN A 154 -11.77 -3.40 -19.67
C GLN A 154 -10.70 -2.95 -18.68
N VAL A 155 -11.06 -2.00 -17.83
CA VAL A 155 -10.22 -1.49 -16.76
C VAL A 155 -10.97 -1.49 -15.43
N VAL A 156 -10.19 -1.51 -14.35
CA VAL A 156 -10.66 -1.26 -12.99
C VAL A 156 -9.97 -0.02 -12.48
N ILE A 157 -10.74 0.99 -12.15
CA ILE A 157 -10.27 2.27 -11.64
C ILE A 157 -10.51 2.27 -10.12
N VAL A 158 -9.46 2.58 -9.35
CA VAL A 158 -9.57 2.81 -7.91
C VAL A 158 -9.18 4.24 -7.62
N GLY A 159 -10.00 4.91 -6.85
CA GLY A 159 -9.77 6.31 -6.51
C GLY A 159 -10.79 6.80 -5.50
N LYS A 160 -10.74 8.09 -5.22
CA LYS A 160 -11.77 8.74 -4.42
C LYS A 160 -12.77 9.39 -5.35
N LYS A 161 -14.05 9.37 -4.95
CA LYS A 161 -15.05 10.16 -5.65
C LYS A 161 -14.77 11.64 -5.42
N GLU A 162 -14.48 12.37 -6.49
CA GLU A 162 -14.50 13.83 -6.48
C GLU A 162 -15.77 14.35 -7.17
N ILE A 163 -16.28 15.48 -6.72
CA ILE A 163 -17.36 16.20 -7.41
C ILE A 163 -16.68 17.32 -8.19
N ILE A 164 -16.23 17.02 -9.39
CA ILE A 164 -15.78 18.03 -10.35
C ILE A 164 -16.95 18.36 -11.26
N ASN A 165 -17.16 19.63 -11.60
CA ASN A 165 -18.09 20.05 -12.66
C ASN A 165 -17.29 20.20 -13.96
N ALA A 166 -16.96 19.11 -14.66
CA ALA A 166 -16.16 19.18 -15.89
C ALA A 166 -16.88 18.46 -17.05
N PRO A 167 -17.32 19.16 -18.11
CA PRO A 167 -18.04 18.54 -19.22
C PRO A 167 -17.21 17.44 -19.90
N VAL A 168 -17.85 16.29 -20.12
CA VAL A 168 -17.35 15.15 -20.88
C VAL A 168 -18.32 14.95 -22.04
N GLY A 169 -17.84 15.14 -23.27
CA GLY A 169 -18.65 15.02 -24.50
C GLY A 169 -19.06 16.35 -25.15
N PRO A 170 -19.59 16.30 -26.39
CA PRO A 170 -19.96 17.48 -27.19
C PRO A 170 -21.25 18.19 -26.75
N GLU A 171 -21.97 17.67 -25.76
CA GLU A 171 -23.20 18.26 -25.23
C GLU A 171 -22.94 18.93 -23.86
N PRO A 172 -23.23 20.24 -23.67
CA PRO A 172 -22.81 20.97 -22.48
C PRO A 172 -23.72 20.86 -21.24
N GLU A 173 -24.76 20.03 -21.21
CA GLU A 173 -25.78 20.11 -20.13
C GLU A 173 -26.18 18.79 -19.46
N ALA A 174 -25.20 17.94 -19.15
CA ALA A 174 -25.33 17.00 -18.04
C ALA A 174 -24.15 17.22 -17.10
N GLY A 175 -24.40 17.60 -15.85
CA GLY A 175 -23.36 17.79 -14.84
C GLY A 175 -22.46 16.56 -14.78
N ASN A 176 -21.19 16.75 -15.10
CA ASN A 176 -20.25 15.66 -15.35
C ASN A 176 -19.25 15.59 -14.20
N HIS A 177 -19.31 14.49 -13.44
CA HIS A 177 -18.43 14.21 -12.32
C HIS A 177 -17.18 13.45 -12.81
N SER A 178 -15.99 13.91 -12.41
CA SER A 178 -14.72 13.23 -12.66
C SER A 178 -14.30 12.42 -11.42
N ILE A 179 -13.61 11.30 -11.64
CA ILE A 179 -13.03 10.51 -10.55
C ILE A 179 -11.55 10.87 -10.46
N GLN A 180 -11.10 11.32 -9.28
CA GLN A 180 -9.68 11.34 -8.99
C GLN A 180 -9.22 9.90 -8.78
N SER A 181 -8.72 9.29 -9.85
CA SER A 181 -8.19 7.95 -9.79
C SER A 181 -6.78 7.95 -9.22
N GLU A 182 -6.56 7.07 -8.24
CA GLU A 182 -5.24 6.77 -7.70
C GLU A 182 -4.58 5.64 -8.50
N ILE A 183 -5.37 4.67 -9.00
CA ILE A 183 -4.87 3.49 -9.73
C ILE A 183 -5.80 3.18 -10.91
N ILE A 184 -5.23 2.91 -12.09
CA ILE A 184 -5.96 2.34 -13.22
C ILE A 184 -5.36 0.97 -13.54
N PHE A 185 -6.11 -0.09 -13.27
CA PHE A 185 -5.74 -1.46 -13.55
C PHE A 185 -6.29 -1.92 -14.90
N ALA A 186 -5.42 -2.39 -15.79
CA ALA A 186 -5.80 -3.00 -17.07
C ALA A 186 -6.22 -4.46 -16.88
N GLY A 187 -7.51 -4.76 -17.07
CA GLY A 187 -8.08 -6.10 -16.95
C GLY A 187 -9.43 -6.15 -16.25
N SER A 188 -9.95 -7.36 -16.06
CA SER A 188 -11.24 -7.57 -15.41
C SER A 188 -11.18 -7.36 -13.90
N HIS A 189 -12.33 -7.11 -13.28
CA HIS A 189 -12.46 -7.02 -11.81
C HIS A 189 -11.93 -8.26 -11.10
N GLN A 190 -12.19 -9.46 -11.64
CA GLN A 190 -11.67 -10.69 -11.05
C GLN A 190 -10.14 -10.78 -11.11
N ALA A 191 -9.52 -10.34 -12.21
CA ALA A 191 -8.07 -10.29 -12.33
C ALA A 191 -7.46 -9.26 -11.36
N PHE A 192 -8.13 -8.11 -11.17
CA PHE A 192 -7.75 -7.10 -10.20
C PHE A 192 -7.80 -7.64 -8.76
N LEU A 193 -8.88 -8.33 -8.37
CA LEU A 193 -8.98 -8.95 -7.05
C LEU A 193 -7.87 -9.99 -6.82
N GLN A 194 -7.53 -10.78 -7.84
CA GLN A 194 -6.40 -11.73 -7.74
C GLN A 194 -5.06 -11.02 -7.57
N ASP A 195 -4.82 -9.91 -8.28
CA ASP A 195 -3.62 -9.07 -8.09
C ASP A 195 -3.53 -8.53 -6.65
N LEU A 196 -4.63 -7.98 -6.13
CA LEU A 196 -4.69 -7.49 -4.74
C LEU A 196 -4.47 -8.60 -3.72
N GLN A 197 -5.09 -9.77 -3.91
CA GLN A 197 -4.90 -10.95 -3.05
C GLN A 197 -3.47 -11.47 -3.07
N ARG A 198 -2.74 -11.35 -4.19
CA ARG A 198 -1.31 -11.68 -4.24
C ARG A 198 -0.49 -10.62 -3.50
N ARG A 199 -0.80 -9.35 -3.70
CA ARG A 199 -0.04 -8.22 -3.13
C ARG A 199 -0.23 -8.05 -1.64
N ILE A 200 -1.36 -8.48 -1.06
CA ILE A 200 -1.62 -8.40 0.38
C ILE A 200 -0.62 -9.21 1.21
N TRP A 201 -0.01 -10.24 0.64
CA TRP A 201 0.93 -11.12 1.36
C TRP A 201 2.19 -10.37 1.80
N GLY A 202 2.72 -9.47 0.99
CA GLY A 202 3.91 -8.68 1.34
C GLY A 202 3.72 -7.88 2.64
N PRO A 203 2.73 -6.97 2.70
CA PRO A 203 2.36 -6.26 3.91
C PRO A 203 2.04 -7.18 5.10
N ARG A 204 1.27 -8.28 4.89
CA ARG A 204 0.94 -9.24 5.95
C ARG A 204 2.18 -9.88 6.59
N ILE A 205 3.12 -10.35 5.77
CA ILE A 205 4.38 -10.93 6.24
C ILE A 205 5.18 -9.88 6.99
N MET A 206 5.26 -8.66 6.46
CA MET A 206 5.98 -7.56 7.12
C MET A 206 5.37 -7.17 8.47
N VAL A 207 4.03 -7.16 8.60
CA VAL A 207 3.35 -6.93 9.88
C VAL A 207 3.76 -8.01 10.88
N GLY A 208 3.70 -9.29 10.48
CA GLY A 208 4.10 -10.41 11.33
C GLY A 208 5.57 -10.33 11.77
N LEU A 209 6.48 -10.04 10.82
CA LEU A 209 7.91 -9.92 11.10
C LEU A 209 8.23 -8.75 12.05
N ASN A 210 7.65 -7.57 11.82
CA ASN A 210 7.88 -6.41 12.70
C ASN A 210 7.31 -6.65 14.09
N ALA A 211 6.10 -7.21 14.20
CA ALA A 211 5.49 -7.55 15.49
C ALA A 211 6.33 -8.57 16.27
N PHE A 212 6.82 -9.61 15.58
CA PHE A 212 7.72 -10.60 16.17
C PHE A 212 9.02 -9.97 16.65
N ALA A 213 9.68 -9.15 15.82
CA ALA A 213 10.94 -8.50 16.18
C ALA A 213 10.77 -7.54 17.37
N LEU A 214 9.68 -6.77 17.42
CA LEU A 214 9.34 -5.93 18.56
C LEU A 214 9.18 -6.75 19.84
N GLY A 215 8.43 -7.85 19.78
CA GLY A 215 8.25 -8.77 20.91
C GLY A 215 9.58 -9.38 21.37
N ALA A 216 10.41 -9.83 20.43
CA ALA A 216 11.72 -10.42 20.73
C ALA A 216 12.68 -9.41 21.37
N ILE A 217 12.74 -8.17 20.86
CA ILE A 217 13.57 -7.10 21.42
C ILE A 217 13.07 -6.69 22.81
N ALA A 218 11.76 -6.52 23.00
CA ALA A 218 11.17 -6.16 24.28
C ALA A 218 11.46 -7.22 25.34
N LEU A 219 11.19 -8.50 25.04
CA LEU A 219 11.47 -9.62 25.94
C LEU A 219 12.95 -9.73 26.27
N SER A 220 13.83 -9.63 25.26
CA SER A 220 15.28 -9.68 25.46
C SER A 220 15.78 -8.53 26.33
N THR A 221 15.21 -7.34 26.18
CA THR A 221 15.53 -6.16 27.00
C THR A 221 15.09 -6.34 28.45
N LEU A 222 13.91 -6.91 28.66
CA LEU A 222 13.38 -7.21 30.00
C LEU A 222 14.25 -8.25 30.70
N VAL A 223 14.59 -9.36 30.04
CA VAL A 223 15.51 -10.38 30.57
C VAL A 223 16.88 -9.76 30.90
N ALA A 224 17.39 -8.90 30.03
CA ALA A 224 18.65 -8.18 30.26
C ALA A 224 18.57 -7.27 31.49
N ALA A 225 17.47 -6.54 31.68
CA ALA A 225 17.26 -5.69 32.85
C ALA A 225 17.24 -6.48 34.16
N PHE A 226 16.57 -7.65 34.20
CA PHE A 226 16.60 -8.54 35.37
C PHE A 226 18.02 -9.05 35.67
N ARG A 227 18.77 -9.47 34.66
CA ARG A 227 20.17 -9.93 34.83
C ARG A 227 21.07 -8.82 35.38
N VAL A 228 20.94 -7.59 34.88
CA VAL A 228 21.80 -6.47 35.29
C VAL A 228 21.42 -5.94 36.70
N THR A 229 20.17 -6.11 37.14
CA THR A 229 19.71 -5.71 38.49
C THR A 229 19.95 -6.76 39.57
N GLY A 230 20.40 -7.98 39.23
CA GLY A 230 20.62 -9.07 40.19
C GLY A 230 19.34 -9.67 40.78
N ARG A 231 18.16 -9.29 40.29
CA ARG A 231 16.89 -9.92 40.66
C ARG A 231 16.73 -11.21 39.87
N LYS A 232 16.59 -12.35 40.57
CA LYS A 232 16.24 -13.63 39.94
C LYS A 232 14.89 -13.47 39.22
N LEU A 233 14.80 -13.91 37.97
CA LEU A 233 13.52 -14.11 37.28
C LEU A 233 12.65 -15.02 38.18
N PRO A 234 11.32 -14.83 38.24
CA PRO A 234 10.46 -15.83 38.87
C PRO A 234 10.72 -17.14 38.14
N GLN A 235 11.42 -18.06 38.82
CA GLN A 235 11.67 -19.38 38.30
C GLN A 235 10.30 -20.05 38.16
N ASP A 236 10.10 -20.73 37.02
CA ASP A 236 8.95 -21.58 36.77
C ASP A 236 8.56 -22.33 38.04
N ALA A 237 7.26 -22.36 38.33
CA ALA A 237 6.66 -23.05 39.45
C ALA A 237 7.36 -24.40 39.65
N GLN A 238 8.25 -24.45 40.65
CA GLN A 238 8.97 -25.66 40.98
C GLN A 238 7.93 -26.72 41.28
N GLU A 239 8.07 -27.83 40.57
CA GLU A 239 7.42 -29.11 40.75
C GLU A 239 7.03 -29.30 42.23
N THR A 240 5.74 -29.40 42.48
CA THR A 240 5.22 -29.91 43.74
C THR A 240 5.92 -31.24 44.03
N PRO A 241 6.63 -31.38 45.16
CA PRO A 241 7.18 -32.67 45.52
C PRO A 241 6.02 -33.62 45.79
N ASN A 242 5.93 -34.68 44.98
CA ASN A 242 5.07 -35.81 45.31
C ASN A 242 5.61 -36.44 46.59
N PHE A 243 4.90 -36.22 47.70
CA PHE A 243 4.95 -37.04 48.89
C PHE A 243 3.68 -37.88 48.97
#